data_AF-A0A966WSV7-F1
#
_entry.id   AF-A0A966WSV7-F1
#
_cell.length_a   1.000
_cell.length_b   1.000
_cell.length_c   1.000
_cell.angle_alpha   90.00
_cell.angle_beta   90.00
_cell.angle_gamma   90.00
#
_symmetry.space_group_name_H-M   'P 1'
#
loop_
_entity.id
_entity.type
_entity.pdbx_description
1 polymer ?
#
loop_
_entity_poly.entity_id
_entity_poly.type
_entity_poly.pdbx_seq_one_letter_code
_entity_poly.pdbx_strand_id
1 'polypeptide(L)'
;LLVGDSFMFAGQVLEVTGFDGADVHVRLGRGNPKVPVYAGGRMPMTTRLAMRVRGLMNTPARWPEMPGDVREWLAIQARVSRLPGLDDVLVETFERDGRWYLIAYGFAGHPAHQTLGMLITQRMERAGLKPLGFVASDYAMACWSLDPIDDPRPLFDPTVLEDELAAWLAASPFLRRAFREVAIIGGLIERTQPGVVKTGKAMSVSSDLIYDVLRRHEPDHLLLTAAWTDARGKLTDIARLAALLEQAHGNLSHVRAAHVTPLAVPSLLTIGRERVGDSADSALLLEAEALIAEAMRVD
;
A
#
# COMPACT_ATOMS: atom_id res chain seq x y z
N LEU A 1 -18.35 -6.41 -7.70
CA LEU A 1 -19.76 -6.80 -7.59
C LEU A 1 -19.91 -8.17 -8.23
N LEU A 2 -20.63 -9.08 -7.59
CA LEU A 2 -21.01 -10.40 -8.10
C LEU A 2 -22.52 -10.43 -8.38
N VAL A 3 -23.00 -11.42 -9.13
CA VAL A 3 -24.44 -11.66 -9.29
C VAL A 3 -25.03 -11.98 -7.91
N GLY A 4 -26.12 -11.29 -7.56
CA GLY A 4 -26.74 -11.31 -6.22
C GLY A 4 -26.23 -10.21 -5.26
N ASP A 5 -25.14 -9.51 -5.58
CA ASP A 5 -24.74 -8.33 -4.81
C ASP A 5 -25.75 -7.19 -5.03
N SER A 6 -26.06 -6.45 -3.96
CA SER A 6 -26.81 -5.19 -4.04
C SER A 6 -25.87 -3.99 -3.91
N PHE A 7 -26.10 -2.93 -4.69
CA PHE A 7 -25.35 -1.67 -4.63
C PHE A 7 -26.28 -0.46 -4.83
N MET A 8 -25.83 0.72 -4.38
CA MET A 8 -26.59 1.96 -4.54
C MET A 8 -26.15 2.71 -5.79
N PHE A 9 -27.09 3.09 -6.65
CA PHE A 9 -26.83 3.87 -7.85
C PHE A 9 -28.01 4.81 -8.14
N ALA A 10 -27.72 6.10 -8.37
CA ALA A 10 -28.74 7.14 -8.58
C ALA A 10 -29.86 7.17 -7.51
N GLY A 11 -29.52 6.87 -6.25
CA GLY A 11 -30.48 6.84 -5.13
C GLY A 11 -31.36 5.59 -5.07
N GLN A 12 -31.13 4.60 -5.92
CA GLN A 12 -31.85 3.32 -5.93
C GLN A 12 -30.95 2.17 -5.49
N VAL A 13 -31.53 1.21 -4.77
CA VAL A 13 -30.88 -0.06 -4.43
C VAL A 13 -31.08 -1.03 -5.58
N LEU A 14 -29.98 -1.44 -6.18
CA LEU A 14 -29.95 -2.29 -7.36
C LEU A 14 -29.24 -3.60 -7.04
N GLU A 15 -29.91 -4.72 -7.30
CA GLU A 15 -29.33 -6.05 -7.18
C GLU A 15 -28.85 -6.53 -8.56
N VAL A 16 -27.60 -6.97 -8.62
CA VAL A 16 -26.98 -7.46 -9.85
C VAL A 16 -27.61 -8.79 -10.24
N THR A 17 -28.28 -8.82 -11.39
CA THR A 17 -28.87 -10.05 -11.96
C THR A 17 -27.95 -10.69 -13.00
N GLY A 18 -26.99 -9.95 -13.53
CA GLY A 18 -26.06 -10.44 -14.53
C GLY A 18 -25.10 -9.35 -15.00
N PHE A 19 -24.15 -9.75 -15.83
CA PHE A 19 -23.21 -8.87 -16.52
C PHE A 19 -23.23 -9.22 -18.00
N ASP A 20 -23.29 -8.21 -18.86
CA ASP A 20 -23.09 -8.36 -20.30
C ASP A 20 -22.05 -7.34 -20.78
N GLY A 21 -20.83 -7.80 -21.02
CA GLY A 21 -19.71 -6.92 -21.38
C GLY A 21 -19.42 -5.85 -20.33
N ALA A 22 -19.71 -4.59 -20.68
CA ALA A 22 -19.56 -3.42 -19.81
C ALA A 22 -20.85 -3.06 -19.06
N ASP A 23 -21.97 -3.69 -19.41
CA ASP A 23 -23.27 -3.42 -18.84
C ASP A 23 -23.52 -4.34 -17.64
N VAL A 24 -24.08 -3.76 -16.58
CA VAL A 24 -24.55 -4.50 -15.41
C VAL A 24 -26.06 -4.59 -15.51
N HIS A 25 -26.59 -5.81 -15.61
CA HIS A 25 -28.02 -6.03 -15.50
C HIS A 25 -28.41 -6.02 -14.04
N VAL A 26 -29.44 -5.24 -13.75
CA VAL A 26 -29.89 -4.98 -12.40
C VAL A 26 -31.39 -5.06 -12.32
N ARG A 27 -31.88 -5.46 -11.14
CA ARG A 27 -33.27 -5.27 -10.73
C ARG A 27 -33.32 -4.45 -9.45
N LEU A 28 -34.48 -3.91 -9.12
CA LEU A 28 -34.68 -3.30 -7.81
C LEU A 28 -34.39 -4.35 -6.71
N GLY A 29 -33.38 -4.03 -5.89
CA GLY A 29 -32.97 -4.83 -4.74
C GLY A 29 -33.68 -4.37 -3.47
N ARG A 30 -33.57 -5.18 -2.42
CA ARG A 30 -34.01 -4.84 -1.04
C ARG A 30 -32.88 -5.15 -0.08
N GLY A 31 -32.73 -4.34 0.97
CA GLY A 31 -31.69 -4.51 2.00
C GLY A 31 -30.61 -3.45 1.96
N ASN A 32 -29.47 -3.71 2.60
CA ASN A 32 -28.38 -2.76 2.81
C ASN A 32 -27.36 -2.84 1.64
N PRO A 33 -27.35 -1.89 0.70
CA PRO A 33 -26.51 -1.98 -0.51
C PRO A 33 -25.03 -1.69 -0.23
N LYS A 34 -24.13 -2.28 -1.03
CA LYS A 34 -22.75 -1.81 -1.15
C LYS A 34 -22.76 -0.41 -1.74
N VAL A 35 -22.28 0.59 -0.98
CA VAL A 35 -22.11 1.96 -1.49
C VAL A 35 -20.84 2.00 -2.36
N PRO A 36 -20.92 2.36 -3.65
CA PRO A 36 -19.74 2.49 -4.48
C PRO A 36 -18.87 3.61 -3.92
N VAL A 37 -17.68 3.25 -3.44
CA VAL A 37 -16.65 4.22 -3.06
C VAL A 37 -15.94 4.63 -4.34
N TYR A 38 -16.27 5.82 -4.83
CA TYR A 38 -15.44 6.49 -5.82
C TYR A 38 -14.17 6.94 -5.11
N ALA A 39 -13.10 6.16 -5.23
CA ALA A 39 -11.76 6.60 -4.87
C ALA A 39 -11.32 7.70 -5.85
N GLY A 40 -11.92 8.89 -5.74
CA GLY A 40 -11.44 10.10 -6.39
C GLY A 40 -9.95 10.24 -6.07
N GLY A 41 -9.16 10.51 -7.11
CA GLY A 41 -7.71 10.30 -7.12
C GLY A 41 -7.03 10.62 -5.80
N ARG A 42 -6.61 9.59 -5.07
CA ARG A 42 -5.58 9.70 -4.03
C ARG A 42 -4.28 10.08 -4.72
N MET A 43 -4.14 11.36 -5.07
CA MET A 43 -2.84 11.89 -5.44
C MET A 43 -1.95 11.74 -4.21
N PRO A 44 -0.82 11.03 -4.32
CA PRO A 44 0.09 10.90 -3.20
C PRO A 44 0.54 12.27 -2.74
N MET A 45 0.86 12.39 -1.45
CA MET A 45 1.41 13.61 -0.89
C MET A 45 2.60 14.07 -1.74
N THR A 46 2.53 15.28 -2.28
CA THR A 46 3.64 15.82 -3.06
C THR A 46 4.89 15.92 -2.21
N THR A 47 6.08 15.80 -2.82
CA THR A 47 7.35 15.90 -2.11
C THR A 47 7.48 17.23 -1.33
N ARG A 48 6.90 18.32 -1.85
CA ARG A 48 6.87 19.62 -1.15
C ARG A 48 5.98 19.60 0.10
N LEU A 49 4.81 18.96 0.01
CA LEU A 49 3.92 18.84 1.16
C LEU A 49 4.54 17.94 2.23
N ALA A 50 5.14 16.82 1.84
CA ALA A 50 5.89 15.93 2.72
C ALA A 50 6.97 16.69 3.52
N MET A 51 7.83 17.44 2.83
CA MET A 51 8.86 18.28 3.45
C MET A 51 8.27 19.32 4.40
N ARG A 52 7.14 19.95 4.04
CA ARG A 52 6.49 20.95 4.90
C ARG A 52 5.94 20.33 6.17
N VAL A 53 5.31 19.16 6.08
CA VAL A 53 4.78 18.42 7.25
C VAL A 53 5.93 18.03 8.18
N ARG A 54 6.99 17.40 7.66
CA ARG A 54 8.18 17.06 8.45
C ARG A 54 8.80 18.30 9.09
N GLY A 55 8.88 19.41 8.37
CA GLY A 55 9.36 20.68 8.93
C GLY A 55 8.51 21.23 10.07
N LEU A 56 7.18 21.10 9.98
CA LEU A 56 6.28 21.48 11.07
C LEU A 56 6.48 20.59 12.31
N MET A 57 6.58 19.28 12.12
CA MET A 57 6.85 18.33 13.20
C MET A 57 8.18 18.65 13.91
N ASN A 58 9.22 18.99 13.15
CA ASN A 58 10.57 19.30 13.67
C ASN A 58 10.79 20.76 14.08
N THR A 59 9.73 21.58 14.21
CA THR A 59 9.86 22.97 14.72
C THR A 59 9.07 23.15 16.02
N PRO A 60 9.62 22.77 17.19
CA PRO A 60 8.93 22.86 18.48
C PRO A 60 8.41 24.26 18.82
N ALA A 61 9.12 25.31 18.39
CA ALA A 61 8.70 26.70 18.57
C ALA A 61 7.35 27.03 17.92
N ARG A 62 6.91 26.26 16.91
CA ARG A 62 5.62 26.42 16.22
C ARG A 62 4.52 25.53 16.76
N TRP A 63 4.82 24.59 17.65
CA TRP A 63 3.80 23.71 18.22
C TRP A 63 2.71 24.44 19.04
N PRO A 64 2.97 25.59 19.68
CA PRO A 64 1.90 26.38 20.32
C PRO A 64 0.82 26.87 19.34
N GLU A 65 1.12 26.98 18.04
CA GLU A 65 0.18 27.38 16.99
C GLU A 65 -0.69 26.21 16.49
N MET A 66 -0.35 24.97 16.88
CA MET A 66 -1.06 23.76 16.46
C MET A 66 -2.24 23.45 17.40
N PRO A 67 -3.24 22.68 16.93
CA PRO A 67 -4.29 22.14 17.80
C PRO A 67 -3.70 21.41 19.02
N GLY A 68 -4.37 21.51 20.17
CA GLY A 68 -3.90 20.96 21.45
C GLY A 68 -3.51 19.48 21.34
N ASP A 69 -4.40 18.69 20.75
CA ASP A 69 -4.23 17.25 20.57
C ASP A 69 -2.99 16.94 19.71
N VAL A 70 -2.75 17.70 18.63
CA VAL A 70 -1.58 17.50 17.75
C VAL A 70 -0.29 17.80 18.51
N ARG A 71 -0.26 18.90 19.28
CA ARG A 71 0.90 19.25 20.09
C ARG A 71 1.21 18.18 21.12
N GLU A 72 0.19 17.68 21.82
CA GLU A 72 0.34 16.61 22.80
C GLU A 72 0.88 15.34 22.14
N TRP A 73 0.31 14.94 21.00
CA TRP A 73 0.73 13.79 20.22
C TRP A 73 2.21 13.84 19.83
N LEU A 74 2.66 14.99 19.32
CA LEU A 74 4.07 15.21 18.94
C LEU A 74 4.99 15.22 20.17
N ALA A 75 4.53 15.79 21.29
CA ALA A 75 5.30 15.81 22.53
C ALA A 75 5.49 14.41 23.12
N ILE A 76 4.47 13.56 23.09
CA ILE A 76 4.57 12.17 23.54
C ILE A 76 5.46 11.37 22.59
N GLN A 77 5.25 11.49 21.27
CA GLN A 77 6.09 10.83 20.27
C GLN A 77 7.59 11.13 20.48
N ALA A 78 7.93 12.39 20.75
CA ALA A 78 9.31 12.81 21.00
C ALA A 78 9.89 12.29 22.33
N ARG A 79 9.05 11.85 23.27
CA ARG A 79 9.47 11.25 24.55
C ARG A 79 9.67 9.75 24.45
N VAL A 80 8.75 9.04 23.80
CA VAL A 80 8.76 7.56 23.73
C VAL A 80 9.57 7.03 22.54
N SER A 81 9.83 7.88 21.55
CA SER A 81 10.57 7.54 20.34
C SER A 81 11.27 8.79 19.76
N ARG A 82 11.15 9.04 18.47
CA ARG A 82 11.68 10.19 17.73
C ARG A 82 10.62 10.73 16.78
N LEU A 83 10.80 11.97 16.37
CA LEU A 83 10.07 12.53 15.24
C LEU A 83 10.86 12.23 13.96
N PRO A 84 10.20 11.82 12.85
CA PRO A 84 10.86 11.69 11.56
C PRO A 84 11.50 13.03 11.19
N GLY A 85 12.82 13.06 10.99
CA GLY A 85 13.61 14.24 10.63
C GLY A 85 13.26 14.81 9.25
N LEU A 86 14.15 15.56 8.59
CA LEU A 86 13.90 16.03 7.21
C LEU A 86 14.53 15.13 6.14
N ASP A 87 15.65 14.50 6.47
CA ASP A 87 16.49 13.73 5.55
C ASP A 87 16.84 12.34 6.14
N ASP A 88 16.00 11.81 7.02
CA ASP A 88 16.16 10.48 7.64
C ASP A 88 15.01 9.54 7.25
N VAL A 89 15.18 8.26 7.54
CA VAL A 89 14.05 7.32 7.62
C VAL A 89 13.98 6.83 9.06
N LEU A 90 12.93 7.23 9.77
CA LEU A 90 12.66 6.70 11.10
C LEU A 90 12.02 5.31 10.95
N VAL A 91 12.62 4.31 11.57
CA VAL A 91 12.06 2.96 11.68
C VAL A 91 11.83 2.65 13.15
N GLU A 92 10.60 2.26 13.49
CA GLU A 92 10.21 1.85 14.82
C GLU A 92 9.85 0.36 14.82
N THR A 93 10.28 -0.37 15.83
CA THR A 93 9.89 -1.76 16.03
C THR A 93 9.41 -1.98 17.45
N PHE A 94 8.31 -2.72 17.63
CA PHE A 94 7.74 -3.04 18.93
C PHE A 94 6.95 -4.34 18.87
N GLU A 95 6.77 -4.99 20.02
CA GLU A 95 5.87 -6.13 20.18
C GLU A 95 4.48 -5.63 20.58
N ARG A 96 3.43 -6.22 20.01
CA ARG A 96 2.05 -6.02 20.46
C ARG A 96 1.22 -7.26 20.18
N ASP A 97 0.47 -7.73 21.18
CA ASP A 97 -0.42 -8.90 21.09
C ASP A 97 0.26 -10.15 20.48
N GLY A 98 1.50 -10.42 20.88
CA GLY A 98 2.28 -11.57 20.41
C GLY A 98 2.72 -11.48 18.93
N ARG A 99 2.75 -10.27 18.37
CA ARG A 99 3.25 -9.98 17.02
C ARG A 99 4.30 -8.88 17.08
N TRP A 100 5.23 -8.92 16.14
CA TRP A 100 6.30 -7.94 16.02
C TRP A 100 5.99 -6.99 14.88
N TYR A 101 6.01 -5.69 15.16
CA TYR A 101 5.70 -4.64 14.20
C TYR A 101 6.98 -3.92 13.78
N LEU A 102 7.02 -3.51 12.51
CA LEU A 102 7.98 -2.55 11.98
C LEU A 102 7.21 -1.45 11.26
N ILE A 103 7.46 -0.20 11.65
CA ILE A 103 6.88 0.99 11.03
C ILE A 103 8.02 1.85 10.47
N ALA A 104 7.98 2.12 9.17
CA ALA A 104 8.96 2.95 8.48
C ALA A 104 8.33 4.26 8.01
N TYR A 105 8.79 5.38 8.56
CA TYR A 105 8.32 6.73 8.25
C TYR A 105 9.20 7.37 7.18
N GLY A 106 8.82 7.16 5.91
CA GLY A 106 9.57 7.64 4.74
C GLY A 106 9.02 8.89 4.07
N PHE A 107 7.74 9.23 4.28
CA PHE A 107 7.08 10.38 3.61
C PHE A 107 7.19 10.38 2.07
N ALA A 108 7.34 9.18 1.47
CA ALA A 108 7.52 9.02 0.03
C ALA A 108 6.20 8.97 -0.76
N GLY A 109 5.05 8.92 -0.09
CA GLY A 109 3.72 8.76 -0.68
C GLY A 109 3.26 7.29 -0.70
N HIS A 110 1.94 7.09 -0.73
CA HIS A 110 1.32 5.77 -0.60
C HIS A 110 1.86 4.75 -1.61
N PRO A 111 2.00 5.05 -2.91
CA PRO A 111 2.48 4.05 -3.86
C PRO A 111 3.93 3.58 -3.63
N ALA A 112 4.81 4.49 -3.17
CA ALA A 112 6.19 4.14 -2.83
C ALA A 112 6.24 3.25 -1.59
N HIS A 113 5.45 3.57 -0.55
CA HIS A 113 5.33 2.75 0.65
C HIS A 113 4.64 1.41 0.39
N GLN A 114 3.71 1.35 -0.57
CA GLN A 114 3.09 0.10 -1.01
C GLN A 114 4.15 -0.83 -1.62
N THR A 115 4.98 -0.29 -2.50
CA THR A 115 6.07 -1.05 -3.14
C THR A 115 7.13 -1.45 -2.11
N LEU A 116 7.47 -0.55 -1.19
CA LEU A 116 8.36 -0.84 -0.06
C LEU A 116 7.83 -2.00 0.79
N GLY A 117 6.55 -1.99 1.15
CA GLY A 117 5.97 -3.04 2.00
C GLY A 117 6.04 -4.42 1.35
N MET A 118 5.86 -4.51 0.03
CA MET A 118 6.05 -5.74 -0.74
C MET A 118 7.51 -6.21 -0.74
N LEU A 119 8.45 -5.29 -0.95
CA LEU A 119 9.88 -5.59 -0.91
C LEU A 119 10.32 -6.07 0.48
N ILE A 120 9.96 -5.33 1.51
CA ILE A 120 10.36 -5.60 2.90
C ILE A 120 9.78 -6.95 3.36
N THR A 121 8.50 -7.23 3.10
CA THR A 121 7.93 -8.53 3.45
C THR A 121 8.58 -9.69 2.70
N GLN A 122 8.96 -9.52 1.43
CA GLN A 122 9.73 -10.54 0.71
C GLN A 122 11.12 -10.78 1.33
N ARG A 123 11.82 -9.72 1.73
CA ARG A 123 13.12 -9.82 2.41
C ARG A 123 12.99 -10.46 3.79
N MET A 124 11.93 -10.13 4.53
CA MET A 124 11.59 -10.76 5.80
C MET A 124 11.34 -12.26 5.65
N GLU A 125 10.62 -12.67 4.61
CA GLU A 125 10.37 -14.10 4.31
C GLU A 125 11.70 -14.84 4.08
N ARG A 126 12.59 -14.28 3.26
CA ARG A 126 13.92 -14.85 3.01
C ARG A 126 14.80 -14.91 4.27
N ALA A 127 14.63 -13.94 5.16
CA ALA A 127 15.30 -13.90 6.46
C ALA A 127 14.66 -14.82 7.51
N GLY A 128 13.56 -15.52 7.18
CA GLY A 128 12.86 -16.42 8.10
C GLY A 128 12.03 -15.72 9.18
N LEU A 129 11.73 -14.42 9.01
CA LEU A 129 11.02 -13.61 10.00
C LEU A 129 9.50 -13.85 10.01
N LYS A 130 8.95 -14.63 9.07
CA LYS A 130 7.52 -14.99 8.99
C LYS A 130 6.59 -13.75 8.98
N PRO A 131 6.70 -12.85 7.98
CA PRO A 131 5.79 -11.72 7.81
C PRO A 131 4.35 -12.19 7.58
N LEU A 132 3.40 -11.51 8.20
CA LEU A 132 1.97 -11.81 8.10
C LEU A 132 1.22 -10.83 7.19
N GLY A 133 1.75 -9.61 7.03
CA GLY A 133 1.14 -8.60 6.18
C GLY A 133 1.80 -7.23 6.32
N PHE A 134 1.32 -6.29 5.52
CA PHE A 134 1.73 -4.90 5.59
C PHE A 134 0.57 -3.97 5.18
N VAL A 135 0.66 -2.71 5.59
CA VAL A 135 -0.19 -1.60 5.13
C VAL A 135 0.67 -0.40 4.77
N ALA A 136 0.19 0.43 3.85
CA ALA A 136 0.88 1.62 3.37
C ALA A 136 -0.01 2.85 3.48
N SER A 137 0.59 3.98 3.85
CA SER A 137 -0.03 5.31 3.88
C SER A 137 0.85 6.31 3.13
N ASP A 138 0.46 7.58 3.05
CA ASP A 138 1.29 8.60 2.41
C ASP A 138 2.59 8.92 3.15
N TYR A 139 2.66 8.63 4.46
CA TYR A 139 3.80 8.98 5.31
C TYR A 139 4.56 7.77 5.85
N ALA A 140 3.95 6.58 5.88
CA ALA A 140 4.59 5.39 6.43
C ALA A 140 4.21 4.09 5.71
N MET A 141 5.07 3.09 5.90
CA MET A 141 4.80 1.67 5.67
C MET A 141 4.84 0.95 7.01
N ALA A 142 3.88 0.06 7.28
CA ALA A 142 3.85 -0.77 8.46
C ALA A 142 3.75 -2.24 8.07
N CYS A 143 4.58 -3.12 8.63
CA CYS A 143 4.46 -4.56 8.49
C CYS A 143 4.51 -5.26 9.86
N TRP A 144 4.06 -6.50 9.90
CA TRP A 144 4.08 -7.30 11.12
C TRP A 144 4.42 -8.77 10.85
N SER A 145 5.05 -9.41 11.84
CA SER A 145 5.59 -10.76 11.77
C SER A 145 5.38 -11.55 13.06
N LEU A 146 5.61 -12.87 12.98
CA LEU A 146 5.63 -13.76 14.15
C LEU A 146 6.96 -13.71 14.91
N ASP A 147 8.07 -13.49 14.20
CA ASP A 147 9.41 -13.44 14.81
C ASP A 147 9.91 -11.98 14.92
N PRO A 148 10.75 -11.66 15.92
CA PRO A 148 11.24 -10.30 16.19
C PRO A 148 12.16 -9.76 15.10
N ILE A 149 12.11 -8.44 14.92
CA ILE A 149 12.96 -7.71 13.98
C ILE A 149 13.98 -6.90 14.80
N ASP A 150 15.14 -7.50 15.09
CA ASP A 150 16.16 -6.87 15.93
C ASP A 150 16.92 -5.74 15.25
N ASP A 151 17.29 -5.93 13.98
CA ASP A 151 17.91 -4.89 13.14
C ASP A 151 17.18 -4.81 11.79
N PRO A 152 16.46 -3.71 11.52
CA PRO A 152 15.75 -3.54 10.25
C PRO A 152 16.68 -3.15 9.10
N ARG A 153 17.90 -2.65 9.34
CA ARG A 153 18.77 -2.08 8.29
C ARG A 153 18.99 -2.99 7.08
N PRO A 154 19.24 -4.31 7.23
CA PRO A 154 19.40 -5.20 6.08
C PRO A 154 18.16 -5.27 5.19
N LEU A 155 16.96 -5.02 5.74
CA LEU A 155 15.73 -4.99 4.96
C LEU A 155 15.67 -3.77 4.03
N PHE A 156 16.41 -2.69 4.31
CA PHE A 156 16.43 -1.45 3.53
C PHE A 156 17.64 -1.34 2.59
N ASP A 157 18.42 -2.41 2.41
CA ASP A 157 19.62 -2.38 1.58
C ASP A 157 19.30 -2.07 0.09
N PRO A 158 19.92 -1.05 -0.54
CA PRO A 158 19.66 -0.69 -1.93
C PRO A 158 20.38 -1.59 -2.94
N THR A 159 21.41 -2.36 -2.55
CA THR A 159 22.34 -3.03 -3.47
C THR A 159 21.71 -4.08 -4.39
N VAL A 160 20.65 -4.74 -3.94
CA VAL A 160 19.95 -5.78 -4.72
C VAL A 160 18.62 -5.26 -5.29
N LEU A 161 18.36 -3.95 -5.17
CA LEU A 161 17.07 -3.38 -5.51
C LEU A 161 16.72 -3.59 -6.98
N GLU A 162 17.65 -3.41 -7.92
CA GLU A 162 17.33 -3.50 -9.35
C GLU A 162 16.89 -4.91 -9.76
N ASP A 163 17.64 -5.95 -9.36
CA ASP A 163 17.32 -7.34 -9.69
C ASP A 163 16.09 -7.85 -8.92
N GLU A 164 15.94 -7.48 -7.64
CA GLU A 164 14.77 -7.83 -6.85
C GLU A 164 13.51 -7.15 -7.35
N LEU A 165 13.60 -5.86 -7.70
CA LEU A 165 12.50 -5.09 -8.25
C LEU A 165 12.15 -5.57 -9.65
N ALA A 166 13.12 -5.93 -10.49
CA ALA A 166 12.86 -6.51 -11.81
C ALA A 166 12.19 -7.89 -11.69
N ALA A 167 12.70 -8.77 -10.83
CA ALA A 167 12.10 -10.08 -10.57
C ALA A 167 10.68 -9.94 -10.00
N TRP A 168 10.48 -8.98 -9.09
CA TRP A 168 9.20 -8.69 -8.46
C TRP A 168 8.19 -8.07 -9.43
N LEU A 169 8.58 -7.02 -10.18
CA LEU A 169 7.74 -6.41 -11.22
C LEU A 169 7.30 -7.46 -12.24
N ALA A 170 8.22 -8.34 -12.62
CA ALA A 170 7.93 -9.44 -13.53
C ALA A 170 6.97 -10.50 -12.96
N ALA A 171 6.88 -10.63 -11.64
CA ALA A 171 5.90 -11.48 -10.97
C ALA A 171 4.57 -10.74 -10.64
N SER A 172 4.56 -9.41 -10.70
CA SER A 172 3.45 -8.59 -10.23
C SER A 172 2.23 -8.65 -11.17
N PRO A 173 0.99 -8.60 -10.62
CA PRO A 173 -0.22 -8.38 -11.41
C PRO A 173 -0.22 -7.05 -12.19
N PHE A 174 0.61 -6.09 -11.75
CA PHE A 174 0.72 -4.77 -12.38
C PHE A 174 1.37 -4.85 -13.76
N LEU A 175 2.53 -5.50 -13.87
CA LEU A 175 3.22 -5.61 -15.16
C LEU A 175 2.45 -6.51 -16.13
N ARG A 176 1.77 -7.55 -15.61
CA ARG A 176 0.82 -8.36 -16.39
C ARG A 176 -0.33 -7.53 -16.95
N ARG A 177 -0.86 -6.59 -16.17
CA ARG A 177 -1.91 -5.65 -16.62
C ARG A 177 -1.40 -4.68 -17.69
N ALA A 178 -0.22 -4.10 -17.51
CA ALA A 178 0.42 -3.23 -18.50
C ALA A 178 0.70 -4.00 -19.80
N PHE A 179 1.24 -5.21 -19.69
CA PHE A 179 1.46 -6.10 -20.83
C PHE A 179 0.17 -6.43 -21.57
N ARG A 180 -0.93 -6.69 -20.86
CA ARG A 180 -2.24 -6.91 -21.48
C ARG A 180 -2.71 -5.71 -22.32
N GLU A 181 -2.51 -4.50 -21.82
CA GLU A 181 -2.84 -3.28 -22.58
C GLU A 181 -2.00 -3.19 -23.86
N VAL A 182 -0.70 -3.45 -23.78
CA VAL A 182 0.20 -3.49 -24.93
C VAL A 182 -0.13 -4.62 -25.91
N ALA A 183 -0.46 -5.83 -25.43
CA ALA A 183 -0.81 -6.97 -26.26
C ALA A 183 -2.15 -6.77 -27.01
N ILE A 184 -3.07 -6.03 -26.41
CA ILE A 184 -4.31 -5.58 -27.07
C ILE A 184 -3.99 -4.56 -28.17
N ILE A 185 -3.18 -3.53 -27.87
CA ILE A 185 -2.81 -2.49 -28.85
C ILE A 185 -2.02 -3.09 -30.01
N GLY A 186 -1.10 -4.00 -29.72
CA GLY A 186 -0.29 -4.73 -30.69
C GLY A 186 -1.06 -5.78 -31.49
N GLY A 187 -2.36 -5.97 -31.25
CA GLY A 187 -3.22 -6.89 -32.00
C GLY A 187 -3.02 -8.37 -31.69
N LEU A 188 -2.24 -8.73 -30.66
CA LEU A 188 -2.06 -10.13 -30.26
C LEU A 188 -3.26 -10.68 -29.50
N ILE A 189 -4.06 -9.80 -28.91
CA ILE A 189 -5.30 -10.15 -28.20
C ILE A 189 -6.44 -9.35 -28.83
N GLU A 190 -7.24 -10.02 -29.65
CA GLU A 190 -8.44 -9.44 -30.23
C GLU A 190 -9.52 -9.23 -29.15
N ARG A 191 -10.01 -7.99 -29.03
CA ARG A 191 -11.14 -7.63 -28.14
C ARG A 191 -12.49 -8.11 -28.66
N THR A 192 -12.64 -8.23 -29.98
CA THR A 192 -13.93 -8.50 -30.62
C THR A 192 -13.70 -9.37 -31.86
N GLN A 193 -14.21 -10.60 -31.85
CA GLN A 193 -14.39 -11.37 -33.09
C GLN A 193 -15.78 -11.09 -33.64
N PRO A 194 -15.98 -11.03 -34.98
CA PRO A 194 -17.31 -10.93 -35.56
C PRO A 194 -18.19 -12.07 -35.05
N GLY A 195 -19.20 -11.75 -34.23
CA GLY A 195 -20.15 -12.71 -33.66
C GLY A 195 -19.84 -13.24 -32.25
N VAL A 196 -18.66 -12.98 -31.66
CA VAL A 196 -18.32 -13.42 -30.29
C VAL A 196 -17.54 -12.35 -29.52
N VAL A 197 -18.13 -11.84 -28.44
CA VAL A 197 -17.44 -10.98 -27.47
C VAL A 197 -16.73 -11.87 -26.44
N LYS A 198 -15.39 -11.88 -26.42
CA LYS A 198 -14.64 -12.60 -25.39
C LYS A 198 -14.86 -11.94 -24.03
N THR A 199 -15.27 -12.73 -23.03
CA THR A 199 -15.40 -12.24 -21.65
C THR A 199 -14.03 -11.81 -21.11
N GLY A 200 -13.99 -10.77 -20.27
CA GLY A 200 -12.73 -10.22 -19.74
C GLY A 200 -11.82 -11.22 -19.03
N LYS A 201 -12.41 -12.31 -18.50
CA LYS A 201 -11.71 -13.45 -17.87
C LYS A 201 -10.99 -14.35 -18.89
N ALA A 202 -11.54 -14.53 -20.10
CA ALA A 202 -10.87 -15.27 -21.17
C ALA A 202 -9.70 -14.48 -21.77
N MET A 203 -9.82 -13.15 -21.84
CA MET A 203 -8.74 -12.28 -22.32
C MET A 203 -7.54 -12.22 -21.34
N SER A 204 -7.76 -12.29 -20.03
CA SER A 204 -6.65 -12.31 -19.06
C SER A 204 -5.82 -13.58 -19.15
N VAL A 205 -6.46 -14.75 -19.27
CA VAL A 205 -5.77 -16.06 -19.38
C VAL A 205 -4.87 -16.11 -20.62
N SER A 206 -5.33 -15.56 -21.76
CA SER A 206 -4.53 -15.52 -22.98
C SER A 206 -3.33 -14.57 -22.87
N SER A 207 -3.49 -13.44 -22.19
CA SER A 207 -2.41 -12.46 -22.01
C SER A 207 -1.31 -12.97 -21.09
N ASP A 208 -1.69 -13.62 -20.00
CA ASP A 208 -0.74 -14.11 -18.99
C ASP A 208 0.14 -15.23 -19.54
N LEU A 209 -0.42 -16.11 -20.38
CA LEU A 209 0.35 -17.16 -21.04
C LEU A 209 1.36 -16.59 -22.04
N ILE A 210 0.97 -15.62 -22.87
CA ILE A 210 1.86 -14.97 -23.83
C ILE A 210 2.99 -14.25 -23.07
N TYR A 211 2.66 -13.56 -21.99
CA TYR A 211 3.65 -12.92 -21.12
C TYR A 211 4.66 -13.92 -20.57
N ASP A 212 4.20 -15.05 -20.02
CA ASP A 212 5.06 -16.07 -19.43
C ASP A 212 5.98 -16.74 -20.47
N VAL A 213 5.48 -16.97 -21.69
CA VAL A 213 6.26 -17.57 -22.79
C VAL A 213 7.33 -16.59 -23.27
N LEU A 214 6.96 -15.34 -23.57
CA LEU A 214 7.92 -14.32 -24.00
C LEU A 214 9.00 -14.12 -22.93
N ARG A 215 8.61 -14.05 -21.65
CA ARG A 215 9.57 -13.91 -20.56
C ARG A 215 10.59 -15.07 -20.49
N ARG A 216 10.16 -16.31 -20.75
CA ARG A 216 11.05 -17.48 -20.68
C ARG A 216 11.92 -17.65 -21.91
N HIS A 217 11.41 -17.30 -23.09
CA HIS A 217 12.04 -17.67 -24.36
C HIS A 217 12.59 -16.47 -25.14
N GLU A 218 12.02 -15.27 -24.96
CA GLU A 218 12.39 -14.03 -25.65
C GLU A 218 12.35 -12.83 -24.70
N PRO A 219 13.23 -12.76 -23.69
CA PRO A 219 13.17 -11.73 -22.65
C PRO A 219 13.33 -10.29 -23.18
N ASP A 220 13.99 -10.12 -24.34
CA ASP A 220 14.20 -8.82 -25.00
C ASP A 220 13.06 -8.45 -25.98
N HIS A 221 11.94 -9.18 -25.96
CA HIS A 221 10.85 -8.97 -26.91
C HIS A 221 10.24 -7.56 -26.82
N LEU A 222 9.94 -6.95 -27.97
CA LEU A 222 9.49 -5.55 -28.06
C LEU A 222 8.19 -5.27 -27.28
N LEU A 223 7.28 -6.24 -27.17
CA LEU A 223 6.08 -6.10 -26.33
C LEU A 223 6.39 -6.05 -24.83
N LEU A 224 7.41 -6.80 -24.38
CA LEU A 224 7.87 -6.73 -22.99
C LEU A 224 8.51 -5.37 -22.74
N THR A 225 9.34 -4.89 -23.67
CA THR A 225 9.96 -3.55 -23.61
C THR A 225 8.92 -2.43 -23.63
N ALA A 226 7.89 -2.55 -24.46
CA ALA A 226 6.79 -1.60 -24.52
C ALA A 226 5.94 -1.62 -23.24
N ALA A 227 5.61 -2.81 -22.71
CA ALA A 227 4.92 -2.96 -21.43
C ALA A 227 5.73 -2.35 -20.28
N TRP A 228 7.05 -2.52 -20.30
CA TRP A 228 7.99 -1.88 -19.38
C TRP A 228 8.03 -0.37 -19.53
N THR A 229 8.01 0.14 -20.75
CA THR A 229 8.05 1.58 -21.05
C THR A 229 6.74 2.27 -20.64
N ASP A 230 5.61 1.61 -20.85
CA ASP A 230 4.29 2.11 -20.47
C ASP A 230 4.05 1.99 -18.95
N ALA A 231 4.60 0.94 -18.34
CA ALA A 231 4.75 0.87 -16.90
C ALA A 231 5.60 2.03 -16.38
N ARG A 232 6.74 2.38 -17.02
CA ARG A 232 7.69 3.45 -16.64
C ARG A 232 7.05 4.81 -16.36
N GLY A 233 6.06 5.23 -17.14
CA GLY A 233 5.30 6.46 -16.85
C GLY A 233 4.52 6.42 -15.53
N LYS A 234 4.13 5.21 -15.09
CA LYS A 234 3.50 4.91 -13.80
C LYS A 234 4.53 4.52 -12.72
N LEU A 235 5.84 4.44 -13.04
CA LEU A 235 6.94 4.08 -12.11
C LEU A 235 7.51 5.26 -11.33
N THR A 236 6.80 6.39 -11.22
CA THR A 236 7.18 7.47 -10.28
C THR A 236 7.40 6.91 -8.86
N ASP A 237 6.67 5.85 -8.55
CA ASP A 237 6.72 5.10 -7.29
C ASP A 237 8.05 4.38 -7.09
N ILE A 238 8.68 3.89 -8.17
CA ILE A 238 10.00 3.26 -8.12
C ILE A 238 11.09 4.29 -7.89
N ALA A 239 11.04 5.42 -8.60
CA ALA A 239 12.02 6.50 -8.38
C ALA A 239 11.94 7.00 -6.92
N ARG A 240 10.72 7.11 -6.37
CA ARG A 240 10.47 7.44 -4.97
C ARG A 240 10.95 6.35 -4.01
N LEU A 241 10.74 5.08 -4.34
CA LEU A 241 11.24 3.94 -3.56
C LEU A 241 12.77 3.90 -3.54
N ALA A 242 13.43 4.04 -4.69
CA ALA A 242 14.88 4.06 -4.79
C ALA A 242 15.46 5.21 -3.96
N ALA A 243 14.90 6.42 -4.08
CA ALA A 243 15.28 7.55 -3.24
C ALA A 243 15.07 7.28 -1.74
N LEU A 244 13.97 6.62 -1.38
CA LEU A 244 13.69 6.24 0.01
C LEU A 244 14.69 5.22 0.55
N LEU A 245 15.09 4.23 -0.26
CA LEU A 245 16.08 3.22 0.12
C LEU A 245 17.49 3.81 0.23
N GLU A 246 17.88 4.70 -0.68
CA GLU A 246 19.12 5.47 -0.57
C GLU A 246 19.15 6.33 0.71
N GLN A 247 18.04 7.02 1.01
CA GLN A 247 17.91 7.80 2.25
C GLN A 247 17.98 6.91 3.50
N ALA A 248 17.34 5.73 3.48
CA ALA A 248 17.43 4.75 4.56
C ALA A 248 18.86 4.21 4.71
N HIS A 249 19.54 3.91 3.61
CA HIS A 249 20.92 3.42 3.64
C HIS A 249 21.88 4.43 4.26
N GLY A 250 21.71 5.73 3.93
CA GLY A 250 22.53 6.80 4.48
C GLY A 250 22.16 7.21 5.90
N ASN A 251 20.87 7.23 6.24
CA ASN A 251 20.38 7.86 7.47
C ASN A 251 19.10 7.20 8.04
N LEU A 252 19.15 5.89 8.28
CA LEU A 252 18.09 5.18 9.01
C LEU A 252 18.30 5.29 10.52
N SER A 253 17.31 5.89 11.19
CA SER A 253 17.21 5.90 12.65
C SER A 253 16.28 4.78 13.10
N HIS A 254 16.82 3.79 13.83
CA HIS A 254 16.02 2.70 14.39
C HIS A 254 15.73 2.91 15.87
N VAL A 255 14.47 2.77 16.26
CA VAL A 255 14.01 2.79 17.66
C VAL A 255 13.30 1.48 17.96
N ARG A 256 13.77 0.75 18.97
CA ARG A 256 13.00 -0.33 19.61
C ARG A 256 12.12 0.29 20.69
N ALA A 257 10.83 0.43 20.40
CA ALA A 257 9.87 1.00 21.33
C ALA A 257 9.31 -0.07 22.27
N ALA A 258 8.98 0.32 23.51
CA ALA A 258 8.41 -0.58 24.52
C ALA A 258 6.96 -0.97 24.20
N HIS A 259 6.25 -0.11 23.47
CA HIS A 259 4.86 -0.27 23.04
C HIS A 259 4.63 0.51 21.74
N VAL A 260 3.41 0.42 21.22
CA VAL A 260 2.98 1.24 20.07
C VAL A 260 3.28 2.73 20.31
N THR A 261 3.78 3.43 19.30
CA THR A 261 4.05 4.87 19.39
C THR A 261 2.88 5.69 18.85
N PRO A 262 2.73 6.97 19.26
CA PRO A 262 1.67 7.83 18.75
C PRO A 262 1.63 7.88 17.21
N LEU A 263 2.76 7.99 16.52
CA LEU A 263 2.78 8.03 15.04
C LEU A 263 2.43 6.69 14.39
N ALA A 264 2.50 5.56 15.10
CA ALA A 264 2.17 4.24 14.57
C ALA A 264 0.66 3.97 14.57
N VAL A 265 -0.09 4.60 15.49
CA VAL A 265 -1.54 4.39 15.68
C VAL A 265 -2.33 4.43 14.37
N PRO A 266 -2.22 5.46 13.49
CA PRO A 266 -3.04 5.51 12.29
C PRO A 266 -2.77 4.36 11.31
N SER A 267 -1.52 3.88 11.23
CA SER A 267 -1.15 2.72 10.42
C SER A 267 -1.79 1.46 10.99
N LEU A 268 -1.76 1.27 12.31
CA LEU A 268 -2.36 0.12 12.98
C LEU A 268 -3.89 0.09 12.84
N LEU A 269 -4.56 1.24 12.95
CA LEU A 269 -6.02 1.35 12.72
C LEU A 269 -6.45 1.02 11.29
N THR A 270 -5.50 0.97 10.35
CA THR A 270 -5.76 0.58 8.97
C THR A 270 -5.69 -0.94 8.78
N ILE A 271 -5.02 -1.65 9.70
CA ILE A 271 -4.93 -3.11 9.69
C ILE A 271 -6.33 -3.68 9.97
N GLY A 272 -6.80 -4.61 9.14
CA GLY A 272 -8.10 -5.25 9.32
C GLY A 272 -9.31 -4.39 8.95
N ARG A 273 -9.14 -3.21 8.34
CA ARG A 273 -10.23 -2.37 7.79
C ARG A 273 -10.91 -2.94 6.53
N GLU A 274 -11.07 -4.26 6.45
CA GLU A 274 -12.04 -4.86 5.56
C GLU A 274 -13.44 -4.71 6.18
N ARG A 275 -14.25 -3.78 5.67
CA ARG A 275 -15.58 -3.49 6.20
C ARG A 275 -16.49 -4.73 6.15
N VAL A 276 -16.81 -5.29 7.31
CA VAL A 276 -17.85 -6.32 7.46
C VAL A 276 -18.96 -5.79 8.38
N GLY A 277 -19.94 -5.10 7.78
CA GLY A 277 -21.23 -4.77 8.40
C GLY A 277 -21.26 -3.57 9.38
N ASP A 278 -22.48 -3.05 9.62
CA ASP A 278 -22.76 -1.84 10.41
C ASP A 278 -22.66 -2.02 11.94
N SER A 279 -22.57 -3.25 12.45
CA SER A 279 -22.49 -3.51 13.90
C SER A 279 -21.07 -3.46 14.48
N ALA A 280 -20.06 -3.24 13.65
CA ALA A 280 -18.65 -3.29 14.04
C ALA A 280 -18.11 -1.93 14.53
N ASP A 281 -18.83 -0.84 14.29
CA ASP A 281 -18.32 0.53 14.49
C ASP A 281 -18.02 0.85 15.97
N SER A 282 -18.87 0.43 16.91
CA SER A 282 -18.62 0.66 18.34
C SER A 282 -17.45 -0.16 18.89
N ALA A 283 -17.24 -1.37 18.38
CA ALA A 283 -16.10 -2.21 18.78
C ALA A 283 -14.79 -1.64 18.21
N LEU A 284 -14.81 -1.16 16.96
CA LEU A 284 -13.67 -0.52 16.31
C LEU A 284 -13.28 0.80 17.00
N LEU A 285 -14.26 1.56 17.51
CA LEU A 285 -14.01 2.76 18.31
C LEU A 285 -13.31 2.40 19.64
N LEU A 286 -13.78 1.38 20.35
CA LEU A 286 -13.17 0.93 21.60
C LEU A 286 -11.73 0.44 21.37
N GLU A 287 -11.49 -0.33 20.30
CA GLU A 287 -10.16 -0.78 19.91
C GLU A 287 -9.24 0.40 19.58
N ALA A 288 -9.77 1.41 18.90
CA ALA A 288 -9.02 2.62 18.60
C ALA A 288 -8.67 3.41 19.86
N GLU A 289 -9.61 3.60 20.78
CA GLU A 289 -9.36 4.26 22.07
C GLU A 289 -8.31 3.52 22.89
N ALA A 290 -8.39 2.19 22.96
CA ALA A 290 -7.40 1.38 23.65
C ALA A 290 -5.99 1.52 23.05
N LEU A 291 -5.90 1.51 21.71
CA LEU A 291 -4.64 1.70 20.99
C LEU A 291 -4.04 3.09 21.21
N ILE A 292 -4.88 4.13 21.21
CA ILE A 292 -4.47 5.51 21.49
C ILE A 292 -3.98 5.62 22.93
N ALA A 293 -4.73 5.08 23.89
CA ALA A 293 -4.34 5.11 25.30
C ALA A 293 -3.00 4.40 25.53
N GLU A 294 -2.79 3.24 24.88
CA GLU A 294 -1.52 2.51 24.89
C GLU A 294 -0.37 3.38 24.39
N ALA A 295 -0.57 4.04 23.23
CA ALA A 295 0.42 4.88 22.57
C ALA A 295 0.80 6.14 23.35
N MET A 296 -0.12 6.66 24.14
CA MET A 296 0.07 7.91 24.89
C MET A 296 0.77 7.71 26.24
N ARG A 297 1.09 6.46 26.63
CA ARG A 297 1.87 6.16 27.85
C ARG A 297 3.32 6.61 27.71
N VAL A 298 3.89 7.17 28.78
CA VAL A 298 5.26 7.69 28.85
C VAL A 298 6.19 6.77 29.68
N ASP A 299 5.64 5.66 30.18
CA ASP A 299 6.28 4.76 31.14
C ASP A 299 7.31 3.82 30.48
#